data_AF-A0AAU1SAP1-F1
#
_entry.id   AF-A0AAU1SAP1-F1
#
_cell.length_a   1.000
_cell.length_b   1.000
_cell.length_c   1.000
_cell.angle_alpha   90.00
_cell.angle_beta   90.00
_cell.angle_gamma   90.00
#
_symmetry.space_group_name_H-M   'P 1'
#
loop_
_entity.id
_entity.type
_entity.pdbx_description
1 polymer ?
#
loop_
_entity_poly.entity_id
_entity_poly.type
_entity_poly.pdbx_seq_one_letter_code
_entity_poly.pdbx_strand_id
1 'polypeptide(L)'
;MATLLHIDSSVFPGEASSSRSVADSFRKAWEEQHPEGTVIYRDVAAEPVPHMTADAHTAGFADPSAHTPEQSAAFAARVKLIEELEQADAVLIGAPMYNYSIPSTLKAWLDNVILLGRTAGETPSVQGTPVTVVASRGGSYAPGTPRAGYEFVQNYLEAVLRGTLGLDVDFIVPELTMAPRNPAMSELIPLYEASRERAFEDAIAKAKELAERLAA
;
A
#
# COMPACT_ATOMS: atom_id res chain seq x y z
N MET A 1 -9.11 20.23 3.81
CA MET A 1 -8.66 19.30 4.86
C MET A 1 -7.93 18.19 4.13
N ALA A 2 -6.70 17.87 4.52
CA ALA A 2 -5.93 16.82 3.87
C ALA A 2 -6.54 15.44 4.21
N THR A 3 -6.54 14.53 3.24
CA THR A 3 -7.07 13.16 3.39
C THR A 3 -5.97 12.14 3.15
N LEU A 4 -5.71 11.29 4.14
CA LEU A 4 -4.81 10.16 4.03
C LEU A 4 -5.60 8.86 3.87
N LEU A 5 -5.38 8.13 2.78
CA LEU A 5 -5.84 6.75 2.65
C LEU A 5 -4.77 5.81 3.21
N HIS A 6 -5.02 5.18 4.36
CA HIS A 6 -4.12 4.19 4.96
C HIS A 6 -4.65 2.77 4.75
N ILE A 7 -3.90 1.98 3.99
CA ILE A 7 -4.20 0.58 3.68
C ILE A 7 -3.23 -0.35 4.40
N ASP A 8 -3.74 -1.21 5.26
CA ASP A 8 -2.97 -2.28 5.89
C ASP A 8 -3.33 -3.65 5.29
N SER A 9 -2.33 -4.46 4.96
CA SER A 9 -2.52 -5.78 4.34
C SER A 9 -1.87 -6.97 5.08
N SER A 10 -1.20 -6.70 6.21
CA SER A 10 -0.57 -7.77 7.00
C SER A 10 -1.61 -8.59 7.76
N VAL A 11 -1.49 -9.93 7.73
CA VAL A 11 -2.37 -10.82 8.51
C VAL A 11 -2.12 -10.75 10.01
N PHE A 12 -0.97 -10.23 10.44
CA PHE A 12 -0.66 -10.05 11.85
C PHE A 12 -1.07 -8.64 12.29
N PRO A 13 -1.77 -8.48 13.43
CA PRO A 13 -2.22 -7.18 13.91
C PRO A 13 -1.11 -6.40 14.62
N GLY A 14 -1.24 -5.07 14.62
CA GLY A 14 -0.40 -4.16 15.43
C GLY A 14 1.10 -4.43 15.33
N GLU A 15 1.78 -4.41 16.48
CA GLU A 15 3.24 -4.57 16.58
C GLU A 15 3.76 -5.96 16.20
N ALA A 16 2.88 -6.96 16.07
CA ALA A 16 3.28 -8.27 15.55
C ALA A 16 3.70 -8.19 14.07
N SER A 17 3.34 -7.11 13.37
CA SER A 17 3.70 -6.80 11.99
C SER A 17 4.64 -5.59 11.88
N SER A 18 5.79 -5.78 11.24
CA SER A 18 6.74 -4.70 10.96
C SER A 18 6.18 -3.66 9.99
N SER A 19 5.40 -4.05 8.99
CA SER A 19 4.78 -3.07 8.08
C SER A 19 3.74 -2.21 8.80
N ARG A 20 2.91 -2.80 9.67
CA ARG A 20 1.87 -2.05 10.39
C ARG A 20 2.46 -1.11 11.43
N SER A 21 3.45 -1.55 12.19
CA SER A 21 4.07 -0.71 13.22
C SER A 21 4.77 0.52 12.64
N VAL A 22 5.47 0.36 11.52
CA VAL A 22 6.11 1.49 10.82
C VAL A 22 5.07 2.38 10.14
N ALA A 23 4.03 1.82 9.51
CA ALA A 23 2.93 2.60 8.94
C ALA A 23 2.15 3.39 10.00
N ASP A 24 1.92 2.82 11.19
CA ASP A 24 1.28 3.52 12.31
C ASP A 24 2.12 4.72 12.78
N SER A 25 3.46 4.60 12.78
CA SER A 25 4.34 5.73 13.07
C SER A 25 4.24 6.85 12.02
N PHE A 26 4.15 6.49 10.74
CA PHE A 26 3.90 7.47 9.66
C PHE A 26 2.55 8.16 9.88
N ARG A 27 1.48 7.39 10.09
CA ARG A 27 0.12 7.91 10.26
C ARG A 27 0.05 8.89 11.43
N LYS A 28 0.59 8.51 12.60
CA LYS A 28 0.62 9.38 13.79
C LYS A 28 1.34 10.69 13.51
N ALA A 29 2.53 10.63 12.88
CA ALA A 29 3.27 11.83 12.51
C ALA A 29 2.49 12.69 11.51
N TRP A 30 1.76 12.07 10.56
CA TRP A 30 0.92 12.79 9.61
C TRP A 30 -0.28 13.47 10.29
N GLU A 31 -0.96 12.79 11.22
CA GLU A 31 -2.08 13.33 11.99
C GLU A 31 -1.64 14.51 12.88
N GLU A 32 -0.43 14.45 13.45
CA GLU A 32 0.16 15.57 14.19
C GLU A 32 0.38 16.81 13.32
N GLN A 33 0.71 16.63 12.03
CA GLN A 33 0.85 17.74 11.08
C GLN A 33 -0.49 18.20 10.48
N HIS A 34 -1.52 17.36 10.53
CA HIS A 34 -2.85 17.65 10.02
C HIS A 34 -3.93 17.42 11.09
N PRO A 35 -4.06 18.30 12.11
CA PRO A 35 -5.04 18.12 13.18
C PRO A 35 -6.51 18.09 12.72
N GLU A 36 -6.80 18.69 11.56
CA GLU A 36 -8.11 18.67 10.89
C GLU A 36 -8.13 17.69 9.70
N GLY A 37 -7.06 16.90 9.53
CA GLY A 37 -6.94 15.90 8.49
C GLY A 37 -7.88 14.71 8.74
N THR A 38 -8.25 14.03 7.65
CA THR A 38 -9.07 12.82 7.71
C THR A 38 -8.23 11.62 7.33
N VAL A 39 -8.30 10.54 8.12
CA VAL A 39 -7.69 9.25 7.76
C VAL A 39 -8.80 8.29 7.33
N ILE A 40 -8.80 7.91 6.06
CA ILE A 40 -9.58 6.78 5.55
C ILE A 40 -8.75 5.53 5.81
N TYR A 41 -9.11 4.76 6.84
CA TYR A 41 -8.38 3.54 7.20
C TYR A 41 -9.05 2.29 6.61
N ARG A 42 -8.25 1.46 5.95
CA ARG A 42 -8.68 0.21 5.33
C ARG A 42 -7.75 -0.94 5.68
N ASP A 43 -8.26 -1.91 6.43
CA ASP A 43 -7.55 -3.14 6.74
C ASP A 43 -8.02 -4.26 5.81
N VAL A 44 -7.31 -4.50 4.70
CA VAL A 44 -7.71 -5.52 3.71
C VAL A 44 -7.43 -6.94 4.19
N ALA A 45 -6.71 -7.13 5.29
CA ALA A 45 -6.52 -8.44 5.90
C ALA A 45 -7.67 -8.78 6.87
N ALA A 46 -8.13 -7.80 7.67
CA ALA A 46 -9.25 -7.98 8.60
C ALA A 46 -10.61 -7.90 7.91
N GLU A 47 -10.76 -7.01 6.92
CA GLU A 47 -11.96 -6.82 6.11
C GLU A 47 -11.60 -6.99 4.61
N PRO A 48 -11.45 -8.24 4.14
CA PRO A 48 -11.07 -8.51 2.76
C PRO A 48 -12.06 -7.93 1.77
N VAL A 49 -11.52 -7.29 0.72
CA VAL A 49 -12.32 -6.87 -0.42
C VAL A 49 -12.65 -8.07 -1.32
N PRO A 50 -13.74 -8.03 -2.11
CA PRO A 50 -14.05 -9.09 -3.07
C PRO A 50 -12.91 -9.29 -4.06
N HIS A 51 -12.63 -10.55 -4.40
CA HIS A 51 -11.78 -10.85 -5.54
C HIS A 51 -12.45 -10.41 -6.85
N MET A 52 -11.65 -10.06 -7.85
CA MET A 52 -12.14 -9.71 -9.18
C MET A 52 -12.91 -10.90 -9.79
N THR A 53 -14.17 -10.68 -10.15
CA THR A 53 -15.02 -11.64 -10.87
C THR A 53 -15.18 -11.24 -12.33
N ALA A 54 -15.73 -12.14 -13.17
CA ALA A 54 -16.06 -11.81 -14.56
C ALA A 54 -17.05 -10.64 -14.65
N ASP A 55 -18.05 -10.60 -13.75
CA ASP A 55 -19.02 -9.50 -13.70
C ASP A 55 -18.35 -8.18 -13.32
N ALA A 56 -17.51 -8.17 -12.28
CA ALA A 56 -16.76 -7.00 -11.84
C ALA A 56 -15.81 -6.47 -12.93
N HIS A 57 -15.16 -7.38 -13.67
CA HIS A 57 -14.25 -7.05 -14.75
C HIS A 57 -15.00 -6.48 -15.97
N THR A 58 -16.02 -7.19 -16.46
CA THR A 58 -16.79 -6.79 -17.65
C THR A 58 -17.61 -5.51 -17.42
N ALA A 59 -18.09 -5.27 -16.20
CA ALA A 59 -18.75 -4.03 -15.82
C ALA A 59 -17.86 -2.79 -16.03
N GLY A 60 -16.53 -2.94 -15.90
CA GLY A 60 -15.57 -1.86 -16.15
C GLY A 60 -15.45 -1.41 -17.61
N PHE A 61 -16.05 -2.15 -18.55
CA PHE A 61 -16.03 -1.86 -19.99
C PHE A 61 -17.43 -1.54 -20.55
N ALA A 62 -18.46 -1.51 -19.70
CA ALA A 62 -19.84 -1.28 -20.09
C ALA A 62 -20.39 -0.02 -19.42
N ASP A 63 -21.29 0.68 -20.11
CA ASP A 63 -22.04 1.80 -19.52
C ASP A 63 -22.82 1.31 -18.29
N PRO A 64 -22.79 2.02 -17.15
CA PRO A 64 -23.50 1.62 -15.93
C PRO A 64 -25.00 1.36 -16.13
N SER A 65 -25.65 2.04 -17.09
CA SER A 65 -27.07 1.83 -17.41
C SER A 65 -27.37 0.48 -18.07
N ALA A 66 -26.34 -0.19 -18.61
CA ALA A 66 -26.43 -1.48 -19.28
C ALA A 66 -26.00 -2.66 -18.40
N HIS A 67 -25.61 -2.40 -17.14
CA HIS A 67 -25.16 -3.45 -16.22
C HIS A 67 -26.32 -4.38 -15.85
N THR A 68 -26.05 -5.69 -15.81
CA THR A 68 -26.94 -6.64 -15.12
C THR A 68 -26.99 -6.33 -13.61
N PRO A 69 -27.95 -6.88 -12.86
CA PRO A 69 -27.96 -6.73 -11.40
C PRO A 69 -26.65 -7.18 -10.73
N GLU A 70 -26.06 -8.28 -11.20
CA GLU A 70 -24.80 -8.83 -10.68
C GLU A 70 -23.62 -7.92 -11.00
N GLN A 71 -23.54 -7.41 -12.25
CA GLN A 71 -22.54 -6.42 -12.65
C GLN A 71 -22.67 -5.14 -11.82
N SER A 72 -23.89 -4.66 -11.61
CA SER A 72 -24.16 -3.45 -10.83
C SER A 72 -23.67 -3.60 -9.38
N ALA A 73 -23.98 -4.73 -8.74
CA ALA A 73 -23.54 -5.01 -7.38
C ALA A 73 -22.01 -5.15 -7.28
N ALA A 74 -21.39 -5.87 -8.21
CA ALA A 74 -19.95 -6.04 -8.25
C ALA A 74 -19.22 -4.71 -8.53
N PHE A 75 -19.75 -3.89 -9.42
CA PHE A 75 -19.19 -2.59 -9.78
C PHE A 75 -19.34 -1.56 -8.64
N ALA A 76 -20.46 -1.58 -7.91
CA ALA A 76 -20.65 -0.70 -6.75
C ALA A 76 -19.57 -0.90 -5.68
N ALA A 77 -19.15 -2.15 -5.43
CA ALA A 77 -18.05 -2.44 -4.51
C ALA A 77 -16.71 -1.85 -5.00
N ARG A 78 -16.44 -1.91 -6.31
CA ARG A 78 -15.26 -1.28 -6.92
C ARG A 78 -15.29 0.24 -6.80
N VAL A 79 -16.43 0.84 -7.13
CA VAL A 79 -16.62 2.29 -7.11
C VAL A 79 -16.29 2.85 -5.74
N LYS A 80 -16.76 2.22 -4.65
CA LYS A 80 -16.41 2.65 -3.29
C LYS A 80 -14.90 2.70 -3.05
N LEU A 81 -14.16 1.66 -3.46
CA LEU A 81 -12.72 1.59 -3.26
C LEU A 81 -11.96 2.60 -4.14
N ILE A 82 -12.46 2.85 -5.34
CA ILE A 82 -11.92 3.86 -6.24
C ILE A 82 -12.15 5.26 -5.67
N GLU A 83 -13.34 5.55 -5.17
CA GLU A 83 -13.67 6.85 -4.59
C GLU A 83 -12.82 7.14 -3.34
N GLU A 84 -12.55 6.15 -2.50
CA GLU A 84 -11.62 6.30 -1.37
C GLU A 84 -10.20 6.67 -1.84
N LEU A 85 -9.74 6.12 -2.96
CA LEU A 85 -8.44 6.45 -3.55
C LEU A 85 -8.44 7.84 -4.20
N GLU A 86 -9.50 8.21 -4.90
CA GLU A 86 -9.65 9.53 -5.55
C GLU A 86 -9.84 10.67 -4.54
N GLN A 87 -10.39 10.39 -3.36
CA GLN A 87 -10.51 11.35 -2.27
C GLN A 87 -9.20 11.61 -1.53
N ALA A 88 -8.20 10.75 -1.72
CA ALA A 88 -6.96 10.81 -0.96
C ALA A 88 -5.99 11.84 -1.55
N ASP A 89 -5.52 12.76 -0.72
CA ASP A 89 -4.40 13.64 -1.04
C ASP A 89 -3.06 12.91 -0.91
N ALA A 90 -3.05 11.80 -0.15
CA ALA A 90 -1.92 10.90 -0.01
C ALA A 90 -2.35 9.47 0.34
N VAL A 91 -1.54 8.49 -0.03
CA VAL A 91 -1.78 7.08 0.29
C VAL A 91 -0.62 6.50 1.10
N LEU A 92 -0.95 5.75 2.14
CA LEU A 92 -0.01 4.95 2.93
C LEU A 92 -0.37 3.47 2.79
N ILE A 93 0.56 2.63 2.35
CA ILE A 93 0.34 1.19 2.15
C ILE A 93 1.30 0.36 3.00
N GLY A 94 0.78 -0.40 3.95
CA GLY A 94 1.53 -1.45 4.64
C GLY A 94 1.51 -2.76 3.85
N ALA A 95 2.64 -3.14 3.22
CA ALA A 95 2.74 -4.27 2.29
C ALA A 95 3.86 -5.26 2.70
N PRO A 96 3.61 -6.20 3.63
CA PRO A 96 4.61 -7.20 3.98
C PRO A 96 4.82 -8.22 2.86
N MET A 97 6.05 -8.68 2.69
CA MET A 97 6.37 -9.76 1.76
C MET A 97 5.86 -11.12 2.26
N TYR A 98 4.97 -11.75 1.51
CA TYR A 98 4.54 -13.13 1.69
C TYR A 98 4.87 -13.95 0.43
N ASN A 99 5.64 -15.01 0.60
CA ASN A 99 6.10 -15.86 -0.52
C ASN A 99 6.66 -15.03 -1.69
N TYR A 100 7.56 -14.10 -1.36
CA TYR A 100 8.26 -13.19 -2.27
C TYR A 100 7.43 -12.05 -2.88
N SER A 101 6.10 -12.04 -2.71
CA SER A 101 5.20 -11.03 -3.30
C SER A 101 4.35 -10.33 -2.23
N ILE A 102 3.46 -9.45 -2.66
CA ILE A 102 2.49 -8.76 -1.80
C ILE A 102 1.43 -9.73 -1.25
N PRO A 103 0.71 -9.38 -0.16
CA PRO A 103 -0.41 -10.17 0.31
C PRO A 103 -1.52 -10.26 -0.76
N SER A 104 -2.16 -11.41 -0.88
CA SER A 104 -3.22 -11.64 -1.86
C SER A 104 -4.42 -10.70 -1.67
N THR A 105 -4.68 -10.26 -0.44
CA THR A 105 -5.71 -9.27 -0.10
C THR A 105 -5.36 -7.87 -0.63
N LEU A 106 -4.09 -7.48 -0.59
CA LEU A 106 -3.63 -6.23 -1.22
C LEU A 106 -3.76 -6.31 -2.75
N LYS A 107 -3.42 -7.46 -3.33
CA LYS A 107 -3.62 -7.70 -4.77
C LYS A 107 -5.10 -7.58 -5.16
N ALA A 108 -6.01 -8.14 -4.36
CA ALA A 108 -7.44 -8.01 -4.59
C ALA A 108 -7.91 -6.55 -4.53
N TRP A 109 -7.39 -5.75 -3.58
CA TRP A 109 -7.66 -4.32 -3.54
C TRP A 109 -7.16 -3.59 -4.78
N LEU A 110 -5.92 -3.83 -5.19
CA LEU A 110 -5.35 -3.26 -6.42
C LEU A 110 -6.21 -3.59 -7.65
N ASP A 111 -6.65 -4.85 -7.78
CA ASP A 111 -7.51 -5.26 -8.91
C ASP A 111 -8.83 -4.47 -8.95
N ASN A 112 -9.43 -4.18 -7.80
CA ASN A 112 -10.67 -3.42 -7.75
C ASN A 112 -10.46 -1.96 -8.15
N VAL A 113 -9.38 -1.32 -7.67
CA VAL A 113 -9.11 0.10 -7.91
C VAL A 113 -8.49 0.41 -9.26
N ILE A 114 -7.92 -0.56 -9.97
CA ILE A 114 -7.43 -0.37 -11.34
C ILE A 114 -8.62 -0.40 -12.31
N LEU A 115 -9.01 0.77 -12.82
CA LEU A 115 -10.07 0.92 -13.80
C LEU A 115 -9.63 1.82 -14.95
N LEU A 116 -9.53 1.24 -16.15
CA LEU A 116 -9.19 1.96 -17.37
C LEU A 116 -10.22 3.06 -17.66
N GLY A 117 -9.74 4.25 -18.02
CA GLY A 117 -10.57 5.43 -18.25
C GLY A 117 -11.00 6.17 -16.98
N ARG A 118 -10.57 5.70 -15.80
CA ARG A 118 -10.77 6.39 -14.52
C ARG A 118 -9.45 6.53 -13.77
N THR A 119 -9.02 5.50 -13.05
CA THR A 119 -7.79 5.50 -12.24
C THR A 119 -6.56 4.98 -12.99
N ALA A 120 -6.73 4.51 -14.23
CA ALA A 120 -5.67 4.06 -15.13
C ALA A 120 -5.96 4.49 -16.58
N GLY A 121 -4.93 4.59 -17.41
CA GLY A 121 -5.04 5.00 -18.82
C GLY A 121 -4.27 6.27 -19.13
N GLU A 122 -4.72 7.04 -20.13
CA GLU A 122 -4.01 8.24 -20.61
C GLU A 122 -3.95 9.38 -19.60
N THR A 123 -5.01 9.57 -18.81
CA THR A 123 -5.08 10.61 -17.77
C THR A 123 -5.75 10.05 -16.52
N PRO A 124 -5.03 9.27 -15.70
CA PRO A 124 -5.56 8.71 -14.46
C PRO A 124 -6.06 9.79 -13.49
N SER A 125 -7.23 9.60 -12.89
CA SER A 125 -7.82 10.50 -11.89
C SER A 125 -6.96 10.67 -10.64
N VAL A 126 -6.06 9.72 -10.38
CA VAL A 126 -5.19 9.66 -9.20
C VAL A 126 -3.73 10.04 -9.53
N GLN A 127 -3.47 10.49 -10.75
CA GLN A 127 -2.11 10.78 -11.23
C GLN A 127 -1.39 11.80 -10.33
N GLY A 128 -0.14 11.50 -9.96
CA GLY A 128 0.70 12.36 -9.14
C GLY A 128 0.40 12.34 -7.65
N THR A 129 -0.63 11.60 -7.21
CA THR A 129 -0.93 11.44 -5.78
C THR A 129 0.25 10.76 -5.09
N PRO A 130 0.82 11.35 -4.02
CA PRO A 130 1.94 10.77 -3.28
C PRO A 130 1.53 9.49 -2.55
N VAL A 131 2.36 8.45 -2.67
CA VAL A 131 2.15 7.15 -2.04
C VAL A 131 3.41 6.66 -1.34
N THR A 132 3.32 6.46 -0.03
CA THR A 132 4.38 5.82 0.76
C THR A 132 4.02 4.35 1.00
N VAL A 133 4.91 3.44 0.59
CA VAL A 133 4.74 2.00 0.79
C VAL A 133 5.73 1.49 1.84
N VAL A 134 5.22 0.90 2.92
CA VAL A 134 6.02 0.19 3.90
C VAL A 134 6.15 -1.28 3.49
N ALA A 135 7.18 -1.59 2.70
CA ALA A 135 7.44 -2.89 2.09
C ALA A 135 8.30 -3.79 3.01
N SER A 136 7.74 -4.24 4.14
CA SER A 136 8.51 -5.02 5.12
C SER A 136 8.85 -6.44 4.63
N ARG A 137 10.04 -6.96 4.95
CA ARG A 137 10.51 -8.27 4.45
C ARG A 137 11.36 -9.03 5.47
N GLY A 138 11.15 -10.35 5.53
CA GLY A 138 11.78 -11.23 6.52
C GLY A 138 13.29 -11.41 6.36
N GLY A 139 13.79 -11.40 5.13
CA GLY A 139 15.22 -11.41 4.78
C GLY A 139 15.57 -10.17 3.96
N SER A 140 16.81 -10.07 3.48
CA SER A 140 17.20 -8.98 2.57
C SER A 140 17.18 -9.43 1.11
N TYR A 141 16.54 -8.61 0.28
CA TYR A 141 16.41 -8.77 -1.18
C TYR A 141 16.99 -7.53 -1.90
N ALA A 142 17.83 -6.76 -1.20
CA ALA A 142 18.53 -5.63 -1.78
C ALA A 142 19.50 -6.07 -2.90
N PRO A 143 19.88 -5.17 -3.81
CA PRO A 143 20.93 -5.44 -4.78
C PRO A 143 22.18 -6.03 -4.12
N GLY A 144 22.70 -7.10 -4.71
CA GLY A 144 23.89 -7.80 -4.20
C GLY A 144 23.62 -8.93 -3.19
N THR A 145 22.39 -9.11 -2.69
CA THR A 145 22.07 -10.27 -1.86
C THR A 145 21.79 -11.53 -2.71
N PRO A 146 21.95 -12.75 -2.18
CA PRO A 146 21.74 -13.99 -2.95
C PRO A 146 20.34 -14.14 -3.55
N ARG A 147 19.34 -13.41 -3.02
CA ARG A 147 17.95 -13.44 -3.47
C ARG A 147 17.48 -12.09 -4.02
N ALA A 148 18.38 -11.20 -4.42
CA ALA A 148 18.02 -9.90 -4.99
C ALA A 148 17.00 -10.00 -6.15
N GLY A 149 17.10 -11.04 -6.98
CA GLY A 149 16.15 -11.29 -8.08
C GLY A 149 14.74 -11.72 -7.65
N TYR A 150 14.49 -11.93 -6.34
CA TYR A 150 13.19 -12.34 -5.80
C TYR A 150 12.46 -11.17 -5.13
N GLU A 151 12.92 -9.93 -5.34
CA GLU A 151 12.21 -8.73 -4.89
C GLU A 151 11.00 -8.46 -5.80
N PHE A 152 9.89 -9.17 -5.58
CA PHE A 152 8.66 -8.95 -6.33
C PHE A 152 7.68 -7.99 -5.65
N VAL A 153 7.93 -7.54 -4.41
CA VAL A 153 7.05 -6.58 -3.73
C VAL A 153 7.25 -5.19 -4.34
N GLN A 154 8.47 -4.67 -4.27
CA GLN A 154 8.76 -3.33 -4.78
C GLN A 154 8.60 -3.27 -6.30
N ASN A 155 9.12 -4.27 -7.03
CA ASN A 155 9.01 -4.31 -8.49
C ASN A 155 7.55 -4.34 -8.97
N TYR A 156 6.68 -5.14 -8.33
CA TYR A 156 5.27 -5.20 -8.69
C TYR A 156 4.54 -3.90 -8.34
N LEU A 157 4.76 -3.36 -7.14
CA LEU A 157 4.10 -2.13 -6.71
C LEU A 157 4.58 -0.91 -7.49
N GLU A 158 5.85 -0.85 -7.90
CA GLU A 158 6.36 0.20 -8.80
C GLU A 158 5.63 0.16 -10.15
N ALA A 159 5.52 -1.04 -10.76
CA ALA A 159 4.84 -1.21 -12.04
C ALA A 159 3.35 -0.86 -11.96
N VAL A 160 2.68 -1.22 -10.87
CA VAL A 160 1.25 -0.96 -10.71
C VAL A 160 0.99 0.49 -10.26
N LEU A 161 1.56 0.91 -9.15
CA LEU A 161 1.26 2.21 -8.55
C LEU A 161 1.82 3.34 -9.42
N ARG A 162 3.12 3.32 -9.77
CA ARG A 162 3.70 4.36 -10.63
C ARG A 162 3.34 4.13 -12.10
N GLY A 163 3.59 2.92 -12.60
CA GLY A 163 3.47 2.64 -14.03
C GLY A 163 2.02 2.63 -14.56
N THR A 164 1.08 2.07 -13.79
CA THR A 164 -0.31 1.89 -14.24
C THR A 164 -1.23 3.00 -13.74
N LEU A 165 -1.11 3.38 -12.46
CA LEU A 165 -1.97 4.40 -11.84
C LEU A 165 -1.38 5.81 -11.91
N GLY A 166 -0.10 5.96 -12.28
CA GLY A 166 0.55 7.27 -12.37
C GLY A 166 0.84 7.91 -11.01
N LEU A 167 0.86 7.12 -9.94
CA LEU A 167 1.10 7.60 -8.57
C LEU A 167 2.57 7.98 -8.34
N ASP A 168 2.81 8.88 -7.39
CA ASP A 168 4.16 9.27 -6.99
C ASP A 168 4.64 8.41 -5.82
N VAL A 169 5.32 7.32 -6.14
CA VAL A 169 5.63 6.24 -5.19
C VAL A 169 6.95 6.46 -4.46
N ASP A 170 6.97 6.14 -3.17
CA ASP A 170 8.18 6.04 -2.37
C ASP A 170 8.09 4.83 -1.42
N PHE A 171 9.23 4.28 -1.02
CA PHE A 171 9.32 3.06 -0.22
C PHE A 171 10.05 3.28 1.11
N ILE A 172 9.52 2.65 2.15
CA ILE A 172 10.22 2.37 3.40
C ILE A 172 10.36 0.85 3.49
N VAL A 173 11.58 0.35 3.70
CA VAL A 173 11.87 -1.10 3.61
C VAL A 173 12.46 -1.61 4.93
N PRO A 174 11.62 -1.89 5.96
CA PRO A 174 12.05 -2.64 7.13
C PRO A 174 12.40 -4.07 6.70
N GLU A 175 13.67 -4.45 6.81
CA GLU A 175 14.15 -5.77 6.38
C GLU A 175 14.72 -6.60 7.52
N LEU A 176 15.04 -7.86 7.22
CA LEU A 176 15.57 -8.83 8.19
C LEU A 176 14.61 -9.07 9.37
N THR A 177 13.30 -8.86 9.17
CA THR A 177 12.30 -8.90 10.26
C THR A 177 12.13 -10.28 10.89
N MET A 178 12.65 -11.33 10.25
CA MET A 178 12.71 -12.68 10.81
C MET A 178 13.93 -12.93 11.70
N ALA A 179 14.96 -12.07 11.68
CA ALA A 179 16.19 -12.29 12.44
C ALA A 179 15.98 -12.51 13.94
N PRO A 180 15.11 -11.75 14.65
CA PRO A 180 14.86 -11.98 16.07
C PRO A 180 14.12 -13.28 16.39
N ARG A 181 13.50 -13.91 15.39
CA ARG A 181 12.61 -15.08 15.55
C ARG A 181 13.18 -16.35 14.91
N ASN A 182 14.27 -16.25 14.16
CA ASN A 182 14.91 -17.36 13.47
C ASN A 182 16.34 -17.53 13.99
N PRO A 183 16.65 -18.59 14.77
CA PRO A 183 17.99 -18.83 15.30
C PRO A 183 19.10 -18.84 14.24
N ALA A 184 18.79 -19.29 13.02
CA ALA A 184 19.73 -19.31 11.90
C ALA A 184 20.10 -17.90 11.36
N MET A 185 19.42 -16.86 11.84
CA MET A 185 19.64 -15.46 11.46
C MET A 185 20.09 -14.61 12.65
N SER A 186 20.46 -15.21 13.78
CA SER A 186 20.84 -14.49 15.01
C SER A 186 21.99 -13.49 14.81
N GLU A 187 22.96 -13.82 13.96
CA GLU A 187 24.06 -12.91 13.60
C GLU A 187 23.60 -11.64 12.85
N LEU A 188 22.38 -11.64 12.29
CA LEU A 188 21.80 -10.51 11.55
C LEU A 188 20.95 -9.59 12.44
N ILE A 189 20.77 -9.89 13.73
CA ILE A 189 19.96 -9.07 14.65
C ILE A 189 20.42 -7.60 14.69
N PRO A 190 21.72 -7.27 14.76
CA PRO A 190 22.14 -5.87 14.74
C PRO A 190 21.75 -5.12 13.46
N LEU A 191 21.77 -5.81 12.31
CA LEU A 191 21.35 -5.23 11.03
C LEU A 191 19.83 -5.03 10.97
N TYR A 192 19.07 -5.97 11.54
CA TYR A 192 17.63 -5.82 11.73
C TYR A 192 17.29 -4.62 12.61
N GLU A 193 17.96 -4.43 13.74
CA GLU A 193 17.70 -3.31 14.66
C GLU A 193 17.95 -1.97 13.97
N ALA A 194 19.09 -1.85 13.27
CA ALA A 194 19.41 -0.65 12.50
C ALA A 194 18.43 -0.41 11.33
N SER A 195 17.97 -1.48 10.66
CA SER A 195 16.93 -1.36 9.61
C SER A 195 15.59 -0.92 10.18
N ARG A 196 15.21 -1.43 11.35
CA ARG A 196 13.99 -1.07 12.06
C ARG A 196 14.04 0.39 12.48
N GLU A 197 15.12 0.83 13.13
CA GLU A 197 15.30 2.22 13.58
C GLU A 197 15.17 3.20 12.41
N ARG A 198 15.93 3.00 11.33
CA ARG A 198 15.82 3.81 10.11
C ARG A 198 14.41 3.84 9.55
N ALA A 199 13.71 2.71 9.53
CA ALA A 199 12.34 2.68 9.01
C ALA A 199 11.36 3.55 9.81
N PHE A 200 11.53 3.63 11.14
CA PHE A 200 10.72 4.54 11.97
C PHE A 200 11.12 6.01 11.76
N GLU A 201 12.41 6.30 11.63
CA GLU A 201 12.89 7.65 11.31
C GLU A 201 12.37 8.13 9.95
N ASP A 202 12.50 7.29 8.92
CA ASP A 202 12.01 7.55 7.56
C ASP A 202 10.49 7.74 7.56
N ALA A 203 9.74 6.95 8.32
CA ALA A 203 8.29 7.09 8.42
C ALA A 203 7.87 8.46 8.98
N ILE A 204 8.55 8.94 10.03
CA ILE A 204 8.28 10.25 10.62
C ILE A 204 8.71 11.37 9.68
N ALA A 205 9.89 11.25 9.04
CA ALA A 205 10.42 12.26 8.12
C ALA A 205 9.49 12.43 6.90
N LYS A 206 9.15 11.33 6.23
CA LYS A 206 8.28 11.36 5.04
C LYS A 206 6.88 11.86 5.34
N ALA A 207 6.32 11.55 6.52
CA ALA A 207 5.03 12.08 6.93
C ALA A 207 5.04 13.61 7.06
N LYS A 208 6.15 14.19 7.55
CA LYS A 208 6.34 15.64 7.67
C LYS A 208 6.58 16.30 6.30
N GLU A 209 7.44 15.71 5.46
CA GLU A 209 7.67 16.19 4.09
C GLU A 209 6.38 16.21 3.27
N LEU A 210 5.54 15.19 3.45
CA LEU A 210 4.23 15.14 2.80
C LEU A 210 3.31 16.26 3.29
N ALA A 211 3.30 16.58 4.58
CA ALA A 211 2.52 17.68 5.12
C ALA A 211 2.94 19.03 4.53
N GLU A 212 4.25 19.27 4.40
CA GLU A 212 4.79 20.46 3.76
C GLU A 212 4.37 20.56 2.29
N ARG A 213 4.39 19.42 1.56
CA ARG A 213 3.94 19.35 0.17
C ARG A 213 2.45 19.64 -0.01
N LEU A 214 1.61 19.21 0.91
CA LEU A 214 0.15 19.43 0.86
C LEU A 214 -0.27 20.84 1.33
N ALA A 215 0.62 21.55 2.05
CA ALA A 215 0.39 22.93 2.48
C ALA A 215 0.84 23.99 1.47
N ALA A 216 1.66 23.61 0.48
CA ALA A 216 2.21 24.48 -0.57
C ALA A 216 1.27 24.63 -1.78
#